data_AF-A0A5B0DRN5-F1
#
_entry.id   AF-A0A5B0DRN5-F1
#
_cell.length_a   1.000
_cell.length_b   1.000
_cell.length_c   1.000
_cell.angle_alpha   90.00
_cell.angle_beta   90.00
_cell.angle_gamma   90.00
#
_symmetry.space_group_name_H-M   'P 1'
#
loop_
_entity.id
_entity.type
_entity.pdbx_description
1 polymer ?
#
loop_
_entity_poly.entity_id
_entity_poly.type
_entity_poly.pdbx_seq_one_letter_code
_entity_poly.pdbx_strand_id
1 'polypeptide(L)'
;MALSPAGVAYAQGTTAPAGETQADDDDDDDDDGEAAAPAATGAGNAQMPASAMSADALGLAPLSRSSQDVPELVLGSADNDFAVNETDFVMRVGQAYRWRITSDGALEYKFHAPNFFRNIWFNQIVISDLELHMAGPPAWLEYDAKGTIQVQFNTVRPGNFDWWIEGLDGSQGMKGTITVVP
;
A
#
# COMPACT_ATOMS: atom_id res chain seq x y z
N MET A 1 7.04 -47.36 -8.92
CA MET A 1 5.63 -47.30 -9.36
C MET A 1 5.37 -45.88 -9.80
N ALA A 2 5.09 -45.70 -11.10
CA ALA A 2 4.82 -44.41 -11.72
C ALA A 2 3.31 -44.17 -11.80
N LEU A 3 2.86 -42.96 -11.51
CA LEU A 3 1.48 -42.51 -11.75
C LEU A 3 1.55 -41.09 -12.33
N SER A 4 1.34 -41.02 -13.65
CA SER A 4 1.00 -39.81 -14.39
C SER A 4 -0.52 -39.55 -14.35
N PRO A 5 -0.99 -38.34 -14.73
CA PRO A 5 -2.25 -37.76 -14.26
C PRO A 5 -3.44 -37.98 -15.21
N ALA A 6 -4.65 -37.87 -14.65
CA ALA A 6 -5.90 -37.60 -15.36
C ALA A 6 -6.48 -36.31 -14.75
N GLY A 7 -7.10 -35.37 -15.44
CA GLY A 7 -7.76 -35.38 -16.74
C GLY A 7 -8.98 -34.46 -16.58
N VAL A 8 -9.08 -33.43 -17.42
CA VAL A 8 -10.05 -32.32 -17.37
C VAL A 8 -11.48 -32.81 -17.65
N ALA A 9 -12.49 -32.19 -17.03
CA ALA A 9 -13.87 -32.25 -17.48
C ALA A 9 -14.54 -30.86 -17.41
N TYR A 10 -14.90 -30.34 -18.59
CA TYR A 10 -15.83 -29.22 -18.77
C TYR A 10 -17.27 -29.71 -18.63
N ALA A 11 -18.15 -28.86 -18.09
CA ALA A 11 -19.59 -28.99 -18.28
C ALA A 11 -20.21 -27.61 -18.54
N GLN A 12 -20.82 -27.47 -19.71
CA GLN A 12 -21.74 -26.38 -20.06
C GLN A 12 -23.12 -26.66 -19.45
N GLY A 13 -23.81 -25.60 -19.02
CA GLY A 13 -25.20 -25.65 -18.60
C GLY A 13 -25.88 -24.31 -18.90
N THR A 14 -26.70 -24.32 -19.94
CA THR A 14 -27.52 -23.24 -20.48
C THR A 14 -28.69 -22.87 -19.56
N THR A 15 -29.09 -21.59 -19.55
CA THR A 15 -30.51 -21.13 -19.63
C THR A 15 -30.56 -19.60 -19.76
N ALA A 16 -31.14 -19.11 -20.86
CA ALA A 16 -31.75 -17.77 -20.98
C ALA A 16 -33.26 -17.89 -20.63
N PRO A 17 -33.97 -16.77 -20.38
CA PRO A 17 -34.52 -16.02 -21.51
C PRO A 17 -34.56 -14.48 -21.39
N ALA A 18 -34.61 -13.89 -22.59
CA ALA A 18 -35.13 -12.63 -23.12
C ALA A 18 -35.67 -11.50 -22.21
N GLY A 19 -35.29 -10.28 -22.61
CA GLY A 19 -36.00 -9.02 -22.34
C GLY A 19 -35.29 -7.87 -23.08
N GLU A 20 -35.75 -7.54 -24.29
CA GLU A 20 -35.38 -6.35 -25.07
C GLU A 20 -36.01 -5.10 -24.45
N THR A 21 -35.27 -3.98 -24.39
CA THR A 21 -35.77 -2.67 -24.85
C THR A 21 -34.58 -1.77 -25.17
N GLN A 22 -34.52 -1.41 -26.45
CA GLN A 22 -33.77 -0.32 -27.03
C GLN A 22 -34.45 1.01 -26.68
N ALA A 23 -33.66 1.99 -26.25
CA ALA A 23 -33.98 3.41 -26.35
C ALA A 23 -32.64 4.14 -26.55
N ASP A 24 -32.47 4.58 -27.79
CA ASP A 24 -31.52 5.59 -28.22
C ASP A 24 -31.95 6.92 -27.60
N ASP A 25 -31.01 7.69 -27.05
CA ASP A 25 -31.10 9.15 -26.96
C ASP A 25 -29.65 9.67 -26.88
N ASP A 26 -29.16 10.06 -28.05
CA ASP A 26 -27.97 10.86 -28.27
C ASP A 26 -28.24 12.28 -27.78
N ASP A 27 -27.57 12.73 -26.72
CA ASP A 27 -27.42 14.15 -26.39
C ASP A 27 -25.92 14.44 -26.22
N ASP A 28 -25.35 14.93 -27.32
CA ASP A 28 -24.05 15.60 -27.40
C ASP A 28 -24.18 17.00 -26.75
N ASP A 29 -23.70 17.15 -25.51
CA ASP A 29 -23.39 18.46 -24.93
C ASP A 29 -21.89 18.49 -24.59
N ASP A 30 -21.13 19.12 -25.49
CA ASP A 30 -19.75 19.55 -25.29
C ASP A 30 -19.73 20.72 -24.27
N ASP A 31 -19.30 20.47 -23.04
CA ASP A 31 -18.89 21.50 -22.07
C ASP A 31 -17.45 21.24 -21.63
N ASP A 32 -16.55 22.00 -22.26
CA ASP A 32 -15.12 22.12 -22.02
C ASP A 32 -14.83 22.87 -20.71
N GLY A 33 -15.16 22.22 -19.59
CA GLY A 33 -14.70 22.60 -18.25
C GLY A 33 -13.45 21.80 -17.86
N GLU A 34 -12.28 22.42 -17.92
CA GLU A 34 -11.02 21.85 -17.41
C GLU A 34 -11.10 21.71 -15.87
N ALA A 35 -11.68 20.61 -15.42
CA ALA A 35 -11.77 20.24 -14.02
C ALA A 35 -10.39 19.81 -13.53
N ALA A 36 -9.83 20.61 -12.61
CA ALA A 36 -8.63 20.26 -11.86
C ALA A 36 -8.74 18.84 -11.30
N ALA A 37 -7.72 18.02 -11.55
CA ALA A 37 -7.65 16.62 -11.14
C ALA A 37 -8.00 16.48 -9.64
N PRO A 38 -8.97 15.64 -9.26
CA PRO A 38 -9.22 15.37 -7.86
C PRO A 38 -8.02 14.62 -7.27
N ALA A 39 -7.49 15.14 -6.16
CA ALA A 39 -6.51 14.44 -5.34
C ALA A 39 -7.10 13.08 -4.93
N ALA A 40 -6.36 12.00 -5.23
CA ALA A 40 -6.77 10.65 -4.90
C ALA A 40 -6.83 10.47 -3.37
N THR A 41 -8.02 10.56 -2.81
CA THR A 41 -8.34 10.13 -1.45
C THR A 41 -8.40 8.59 -1.43
N GLY A 42 -7.34 7.96 -0.96
CA GLY A 42 -7.20 6.50 -0.89
C GLY A 42 -8.06 5.88 0.21
N ALA A 43 -9.19 5.32 -0.18
CA ALA A 43 -9.94 4.36 0.62
C ALA A 43 -10.10 3.09 -0.22
N GLY A 44 -9.24 2.09 0.00
CA GLY A 44 -9.45 0.70 -0.42
C GLY A 44 -9.32 0.42 -1.92
N ASN A 45 -8.12 0.55 -2.49
CA ASN A 45 -7.85 0.23 -3.91
C ASN A 45 -7.01 -1.05 -4.13
N ALA A 46 -7.49 -2.20 -3.65
CA ALA A 46 -6.98 -3.50 -4.09
C ALA A 46 -7.69 -4.02 -5.38
N GLN A 47 -8.23 -3.15 -6.22
CA GLN A 47 -9.02 -3.57 -7.39
C GLN A 47 -8.17 -4.00 -8.59
N MET A 48 -6.88 -3.60 -8.63
CA MET A 48 -5.95 -3.95 -9.71
C MET A 48 -4.63 -4.45 -9.11
N PRO A 49 -4.00 -5.50 -9.68
CA PRO A 49 -2.70 -5.96 -9.20
C PRO A 49 -1.65 -4.86 -9.41
N ALA A 50 -0.83 -4.58 -8.39
CA ALA A 50 0.21 -3.54 -8.46
C ALA A 50 1.14 -3.69 -9.68
N SER A 51 1.40 -4.92 -10.13
CA SER A 51 2.21 -5.22 -11.31
C SER A 51 1.60 -4.76 -12.64
N ALA A 52 0.30 -4.46 -12.68
CA ALA A 52 -0.39 -3.94 -13.86
C ALA A 52 -0.50 -2.41 -13.86
N MET A 53 -0.08 -1.74 -12.79
CA MET A 53 -0.03 -0.29 -12.70
C MET A 53 1.29 0.23 -13.27
N SER A 54 1.36 1.54 -13.54
CA SER A 54 2.58 2.23 -13.98
C SER A 54 2.88 3.38 -13.03
N ALA A 55 4.07 3.38 -12.45
CA ALA A 55 4.55 4.47 -11.61
C ALA A 55 4.54 5.81 -12.36
N ASP A 56 4.85 5.83 -13.66
CA ASP A 56 4.83 7.06 -14.46
C ASP A 56 3.40 7.56 -14.66
N ALA A 57 2.45 6.66 -14.92
CA ALA A 57 1.04 7.02 -15.04
C ALA A 57 0.45 7.53 -13.71
N LEU A 58 0.98 7.05 -12.59
CA LEU A 58 0.64 7.52 -11.24
C LEU A 58 1.41 8.80 -10.84
N GLY A 59 2.27 9.34 -11.70
CA GLY A 59 3.02 10.57 -11.44
C GLY A 59 4.13 10.42 -10.39
N LEU A 60 4.60 9.20 -10.12
CA LEU A 60 5.69 8.98 -9.17
C LEU A 60 7.02 9.50 -9.73
N ALA A 61 7.84 10.06 -8.84
CA ALA A 61 9.15 10.60 -9.18
C ALA A 61 10.04 9.56 -9.90
N PRO A 62 10.82 9.96 -10.93
CA PRO A 62 11.67 9.06 -11.69
C PRO A 62 12.70 8.36 -10.81
N LEU A 63 13.19 7.20 -11.26
CA LEU A 63 14.25 6.48 -10.58
C LEU A 63 15.47 7.38 -10.36
N SER A 64 16.03 7.31 -9.16
CA SER A 64 17.21 8.05 -8.76
C SER A 64 18.15 7.15 -7.97
N ARG A 65 19.44 7.50 -8.00
CA ARG A 65 20.45 6.88 -7.14
C ARG A 65 20.34 7.33 -5.69
N SER A 66 19.70 8.48 -5.45
CA SER A 66 19.43 8.98 -4.10
C SER A 66 18.13 8.41 -3.59
N SER A 67 18.04 8.17 -2.27
CA SER A 67 16.76 7.76 -1.68
C SER A 67 15.74 8.89 -1.76
N GLN A 68 14.48 8.51 -2.03
CA GLN A 68 13.33 9.39 -2.01
C GLN A 68 12.60 9.27 -0.66
N ASP A 69 11.87 10.30 -0.28
CA ASP A 69 11.07 10.27 0.95
C ASP A 69 9.66 9.76 0.66
N VAL A 70 9.20 8.84 1.51
CA VAL A 70 7.79 8.43 1.57
C VAL A 70 7.06 9.43 2.47
N PRO A 71 5.79 9.78 2.19
CA PRO A 71 4.96 10.49 3.15
C PRO A 71 5.05 9.84 4.53
N GLU A 72 5.23 10.67 5.56
CA GLU A 72 5.35 10.18 6.93
C GLU A 72 4.04 9.55 7.38
N LEU A 73 4.13 8.38 8.01
CA LEU A 73 3.02 7.76 8.73
C LEU A 73 3.05 8.24 10.19
N VAL A 74 2.00 8.91 10.64
CA VAL A 74 1.81 9.36 12.01
C VAL A 74 0.66 8.57 12.63
N LEU A 75 0.95 7.92 13.76
CA LEU A 75 0.06 7.09 14.54
C LEU A 75 -0.34 7.86 15.80
N GLY A 76 -1.64 8.10 15.94
CA GLY A 76 -2.21 8.92 16.99
C GLY A 76 -1.97 10.42 16.80
N SER A 77 -2.54 11.19 17.72
CA SER A 77 -2.32 12.64 17.85
C SER A 77 -2.53 13.06 19.30
N ALA A 78 -2.34 14.33 19.61
CA ALA A 78 -2.62 14.88 20.94
C ALA A 78 -4.06 14.64 21.43
N ASP A 79 -5.04 14.58 20.50
CA ASP A 79 -6.47 14.52 20.83
C ASP A 79 -7.13 13.17 20.46
N ASN A 80 -6.45 12.31 19.71
CA ASN A 80 -7.01 11.03 19.24
C ASN A 80 -5.92 9.97 19.03
N ASP A 81 -5.87 8.99 19.92
CA ASP A 81 -4.92 7.86 19.86
C ASP A 81 -5.12 6.93 18.65
N PHE A 82 -6.25 7.01 17.97
CA PHE A 82 -6.54 6.18 16.79
C PHE A 82 -6.43 6.96 15.47
N ALA A 83 -6.01 8.22 15.52
CA ALA A 83 -5.78 9.01 14.33
C ALA A 83 -4.66 8.39 13.48
N VAL A 84 -4.83 8.40 12.16
CA VAL A 84 -3.80 8.06 11.18
C VAL A 84 -3.88 9.11 10.09
N ASN A 85 -2.75 9.74 9.74
CA ASN A 85 -2.72 10.83 8.78
C ASN A 85 -2.77 10.38 7.32
N GLU A 86 -2.22 9.20 7.03
CA GLU A 86 -2.16 8.58 5.70
C GLU A 86 -2.25 7.07 5.86
N THR A 87 -3.09 6.44 5.05
CA THR A 87 -3.30 4.98 5.12
C THR A 87 -2.72 4.24 3.94
N ASP A 88 -2.63 4.89 2.77
CA ASP A 88 -2.25 4.23 1.54
C ASP A 88 -0.98 4.86 0.96
N PHE A 89 0.05 4.02 0.76
CA PHE A 89 1.35 4.45 0.28
C PHE A 89 1.64 3.81 -1.09
N VAL A 90 2.02 4.62 -2.07
CA VAL A 90 2.40 4.12 -3.40
C VAL A 90 3.87 4.38 -3.66
N MET A 91 4.59 3.34 -4.09
CA MET A 91 6.03 3.37 -4.33
C MET A 91 6.37 2.74 -5.67
N ARG A 92 7.50 3.11 -6.24
CA ARG A 92 8.05 2.52 -7.46
C ARG A 92 9.05 1.42 -7.13
N VAL A 93 9.08 0.34 -7.92
CA VAL A 93 10.10 -0.72 -7.84
C VAL A 93 11.50 -0.20 -8.19
N GLY A 94 12.53 -0.66 -7.49
CA GLY A 94 13.94 -0.35 -7.77
C GLY A 94 14.42 0.97 -7.18
N GLN A 95 13.55 1.71 -6.49
CA GLN A 95 13.89 2.97 -5.83
C GLN A 95 14.28 2.72 -4.37
N ALA A 96 15.31 3.42 -3.90
CA ALA A 96 15.61 3.51 -2.48
C ALA A 96 14.67 4.53 -1.81
N TYR A 97 14.16 4.22 -0.63
CA TYR A 97 13.25 5.07 0.13
C TYR A 97 13.74 5.30 1.55
N ARG A 98 13.35 6.44 2.12
CA ARG A 98 13.33 6.72 3.56
C ARG A 98 11.86 6.88 3.95
N TRP A 99 11.43 6.12 4.94
CA TRP A 99 10.08 6.20 5.46
C TRP A 99 10.12 6.44 6.96
N ARG A 100 9.58 7.60 7.37
CA ARG A 100 9.37 7.92 8.77
C ARG A 100 8.02 7.38 9.21
N ILE A 101 8.03 6.68 10.34
CA ILE A 101 6.84 6.23 11.03
C ILE A 101 6.94 6.78 12.45
N THR A 102 5.93 7.54 12.87
CA THR A 102 5.93 8.32 14.11
C THR A 102 4.76 7.95 14.99
N SER A 103 5.04 7.72 16.26
CA SER A 103 4.03 7.68 17.32
C SER A 103 3.85 9.09 17.90
N ASP A 104 2.63 9.62 17.85
CA ASP A 104 2.22 10.89 18.50
C ASP A 104 0.95 10.74 19.37
N GLY A 105 0.44 9.52 19.53
CA GLY A 105 -0.59 9.21 20.54
C GLY A 105 -0.01 8.88 21.92
N ALA A 106 -0.91 8.53 22.84
CA ALA A 106 -0.60 8.09 24.20
C ALA A 106 -0.58 6.55 24.36
N LEU A 107 -1.00 5.81 23.33
CA LEU A 107 -0.99 4.35 23.34
C LEU A 107 0.35 3.77 22.88
N GLU A 108 0.57 2.51 23.22
CA GLU A 108 1.61 1.67 22.63
C GLU A 108 1.18 1.25 21.21
N TYR A 109 2.10 1.31 20.26
CA TYR A 109 1.85 0.89 18.88
C TYR A 109 2.83 -0.19 18.43
N LYS A 110 2.29 -1.30 17.94
CA LYS A 110 3.04 -2.38 17.27
C LYS A 110 2.71 -2.39 15.79
N PHE A 111 3.57 -1.75 15.00
CA PHE A 111 3.41 -1.64 13.56
C PHE A 111 3.90 -2.90 12.84
N HIS A 112 3.00 -3.54 12.11
CA HIS A 112 3.26 -4.72 11.31
C HIS A 112 3.14 -4.40 9.82
N ALA A 113 4.13 -4.83 9.03
CA ALA A 113 4.03 -4.90 7.56
C ALA A 113 4.83 -6.11 7.03
N PRO A 114 4.58 -7.33 7.54
CA PRO A 114 5.49 -8.47 7.39
C PRO A 114 5.67 -8.95 5.94
N ASN A 115 4.65 -8.81 5.09
CA ASN A 115 4.75 -9.17 3.67
C ASN A 115 5.56 -8.14 2.89
N PHE A 116 5.38 -6.85 3.19
CA PHE A 116 6.18 -5.77 2.62
C PHE A 116 7.66 -5.93 3.03
N PHE A 117 7.92 -6.12 4.33
CA PHE A 117 9.27 -6.28 4.86
C PHE A 117 10.04 -7.44 4.22
N ARG A 118 9.36 -8.53 3.86
CA ARG A 118 9.97 -9.68 3.16
C ARG A 118 10.22 -9.44 1.66
N ASN A 119 9.65 -8.40 1.07
CA ASN A 119 9.72 -8.10 -0.37
C ASN A 119 10.53 -6.83 -0.71
N ILE A 120 11.19 -6.25 0.30
CA ILE A 120 12.14 -5.15 0.16
C ILE A 120 13.53 -5.59 0.62
N TRP A 121 14.55 -4.81 0.26
CA TRP A 121 15.87 -4.92 0.85
C TRP A 121 16.03 -3.84 1.93
N PHE A 122 16.20 -4.24 3.19
CA PHE A 122 16.47 -3.30 4.29
C PHE A 122 17.90 -2.78 4.20
N ASN A 123 18.06 -1.46 4.26
CA ASN A 123 19.39 -0.83 4.37
C ASN A 123 19.72 -0.57 5.82
N GLN A 124 18.84 0.16 6.50
CA GLN A 124 19.00 0.53 7.91
C GLN A 124 17.69 0.95 8.55
N ILE A 125 17.65 0.86 9.88
CA ILE A 125 16.64 1.48 10.73
C ILE A 125 17.35 2.51 11.60
N VAL A 126 16.80 3.72 11.68
CA VAL A 126 17.36 4.82 12.48
C VAL A 126 16.40 5.19 13.59
N ILE A 127 16.89 5.19 14.83
CA ILE A 127 16.15 5.58 16.04
C ILE A 127 17.05 6.49 16.86
N SER A 128 16.63 7.73 17.10
CA SER A 128 17.39 8.70 17.89
C SER A 128 18.87 8.81 17.45
N ASP A 129 19.09 8.98 16.14
CA ASP A 129 20.40 9.08 15.50
C ASP A 129 21.31 7.84 15.62
N LEU A 130 20.77 6.70 16.06
CA LEU A 130 21.45 5.41 16.07
C LEU A 130 20.93 4.53 14.94
N GLU A 131 21.85 3.81 14.28
CA GLU A 131 21.56 3.01 13.10
C GLU A 131 21.67 1.50 13.40
N LEU A 132 20.67 0.74 12.94
CA LEU A 132 20.66 -0.70 12.96
C LEU A 132 20.74 -1.22 11.52
N HIS A 133 21.79 -1.98 11.23
CA HIS A 133 21.93 -2.74 9.98
C HIS A 133 21.60 -4.20 10.25
N MET A 134 20.53 -4.68 9.62
CA MET A 134 20.01 -6.02 9.87
C MET A 134 20.33 -6.96 8.72
N ALA A 135 20.56 -8.24 9.06
CA ALA A 135 20.72 -9.30 8.06
C ALA A 135 19.39 -9.72 7.42
N GLY A 136 18.25 -9.28 7.98
CA GLY A 136 16.91 -9.60 7.52
C GLY A 136 15.88 -8.61 8.07
N PRO A 137 14.60 -8.76 7.69
CA PRO A 137 13.54 -7.87 8.15
C PRO A 137 13.26 -8.04 9.66
N PRO A 138 12.82 -6.97 10.35
CA PRO A 138 12.31 -7.09 11.69
C PRO A 138 10.94 -7.79 11.65
N ALA A 139 10.52 -8.35 12.78
CA ALA A 139 9.18 -8.94 12.88
C ALA A 139 8.08 -7.85 12.87
N TRP A 140 8.31 -6.75 13.59
CA TRP A 140 7.50 -5.53 13.66
C TRP A 140 8.36 -4.35 14.11
N LEU A 141 7.77 -3.14 14.13
CA LEU A 141 8.33 -1.95 14.78
C LEU A 141 7.44 -1.59 15.96
N GLU A 142 8.04 -1.23 17.10
CA GLU A 142 7.32 -1.05 18.36
C GLU A 142 7.62 0.32 18.96
N TYR A 143 6.57 0.95 19.49
CA TYR A 143 6.60 2.27 20.10
C TYR A 143 5.98 2.19 21.49
N ASP A 144 6.82 2.16 22.52
CA ASP A 144 6.39 2.29 23.92
C ASP A 144 6.13 3.76 24.32
N ALA A 145 6.61 4.69 23.50
CA ALA A 145 6.49 6.13 23.71
C ALA A 145 6.43 6.86 22.37
N LYS A 146 6.08 8.14 22.44
CA LYS A 146 6.15 9.05 21.29
C LYS A 146 7.57 9.10 20.73
N GLY A 147 7.67 9.10 19.41
CA GLY A 147 8.96 9.10 18.73
C GLY A 147 8.84 8.61 17.29
N THR A 148 9.93 8.76 16.56
CA THR A 148 10.01 8.41 15.13
C THR A 148 11.04 7.32 14.92
N ILE A 149 10.64 6.28 14.18
CA ILE A 149 11.56 5.30 13.60
C ILE A 149 11.63 5.60 12.10
N GLN A 150 12.84 5.78 11.57
CA GLN A 150 13.05 5.92 10.14
C GLN A 150 13.55 4.59 9.56
N VAL A 151 12.78 4.02 8.63
CA VAL A 151 13.16 2.82 7.88
C VAL A 151 13.73 3.24 6.53
N GLN A 152 14.91 2.74 6.18
CA GLN A 152 15.52 2.94 4.88
C GLN A 152 15.66 1.61 4.15
N PHE A 153 15.18 1.55 2.91
CA PHE A 153 15.07 0.30 2.16
C PHE A 153 15.08 0.53 0.64
N ASN A 154 15.25 -0.54 -0.12
CA ASN A 154 15.04 -0.56 -1.57
C ASN A 154 13.83 -1.45 -1.90
N THR A 155 12.93 -0.95 -2.73
CA THR A 155 11.84 -1.76 -3.29
C THR A 155 12.39 -2.74 -4.33
N VAL A 156 11.97 -4.01 -4.26
CA VAL A 156 12.52 -5.08 -5.14
C VAL A 156 11.46 -5.70 -6.04
N ARG A 157 10.25 -5.93 -5.53
CA ARG A 157 9.16 -6.58 -6.28
C ARG A 157 7.90 -5.72 -6.25
N PRO A 158 7.14 -5.66 -7.37
CA PRO A 158 5.80 -5.11 -7.32
C PRO A 158 4.90 -5.93 -6.39
N GLY A 159 3.93 -5.28 -5.75
CA GLY A 159 2.95 -5.96 -4.91
C GLY A 159 2.05 -4.99 -4.15
N ASN A 160 0.89 -5.49 -3.75
CA ASN A 160 0.02 -4.86 -2.76
C ASN A 160 0.29 -5.55 -1.43
N PHE A 161 0.65 -4.77 -0.41
CA PHE A 161 0.97 -5.26 0.92
C PHE A 161 0.14 -4.52 1.95
N ASP A 162 -0.24 -5.21 3.01
CA ASP A 162 -0.95 -4.58 4.12
C ASP A 162 0.03 -4.14 5.21
N TRP A 163 -0.34 -3.07 5.90
CA TRP A 163 0.21 -2.71 7.19
C TRP A 163 -0.91 -2.55 8.22
N TRP A 164 -0.60 -2.78 9.49
CA TRP A 164 -1.56 -2.59 10.57
C TRP A 164 -0.89 -2.36 11.92
N ILE A 165 -1.65 -1.80 12.87
CA ILE A 165 -1.28 -1.77 14.29
C ILE A 165 -1.95 -2.92 15.03
N GLU A 166 -1.15 -3.75 15.69
CA GLU A 166 -1.64 -4.93 16.43
C GLU A 166 -2.74 -4.55 17.43
N GLY A 167 -3.91 -5.17 17.30
CA GLY A 167 -5.03 -4.97 18.22
C GLY A 167 -5.85 -3.71 17.97
N LEU A 168 -5.40 -2.81 17.07
CA LEU A 168 -6.09 -1.57 16.69
C LEU A 168 -6.53 -1.56 15.21
N ASP A 169 -6.32 -2.65 14.49
CA ASP A 169 -6.65 -2.82 13.07
C ASP A 169 -8.12 -3.22 12.80
N GLY A 170 -8.83 -3.60 13.88
CA GLY A 170 -10.24 -3.94 13.88
C GLY A 170 -11.15 -2.72 13.83
N SER A 171 -11.85 -2.42 14.94
CA SER A 171 -12.83 -1.34 15.01
C SER A 171 -12.24 0.07 14.91
N GLN A 172 -10.96 0.22 15.23
CA GLN A 172 -10.24 1.50 15.24
C GLN A 172 -9.63 1.79 13.87
N GLY A 173 -9.54 0.78 12.99
CA GLY A 173 -9.17 0.96 11.59
C GLY A 173 -7.72 1.39 11.37
N MET A 174 -6.82 1.19 12.34
CA MET A 174 -5.40 1.55 12.20
C MET A 174 -4.66 0.54 11.32
N LYS A 175 -4.95 0.60 10.02
CA LYS A 175 -4.41 -0.25 8.96
C LYS A 175 -4.49 0.46 7.61
N GLY A 176 -3.78 -0.07 6.63
CA GLY A 176 -3.84 0.44 5.26
C GLY A 176 -2.95 -0.35 4.33
N THR A 177 -2.65 0.22 3.17
CA THR A 177 -1.93 -0.49 2.10
C THR A 177 -0.61 0.16 1.71
N ILE A 178 0.33 -0.68 1.28
CA ILE A 178 1.58 -0.30 0.63
C ILE A 178 1.56 -0.94 -0.74
N THR A 179 1.49 -0.13 -1.78
CA THR A 179 1.42 -0.57 -3.17
C THR A 179 2.73 -0.22 -3.88
N VAL A 180 3.47 -1.25 -4.28
CA VAL A 180 4.72 -1.10 -5.03
C VAL A 180 4.45 -1.44 -6.50
N VAL A 181 4.63 -0.47 -7.39
CA VAL A 181 4.31 -0.59 -8.82
C VAL A 181 5.59 -0.52 -9.68
N PRO A 182 5.58 -1.11 -10.89
CA PRO A 182 6.64 -0.94 -11.89
C PRO A 182 6.90 0.53 -12.25
#